data_AF-A0A0S8ECL2-F1
#
_entry.id   AF-A0A0S8ECL2-F1
#
_cell.length_a   1.000
_cell.length_b   1.000
_cell.length_c   1.000
_cell.angle_alpha   90.00
_cell.angle_beta   90.00
_cell.angle_gamma   90.00
#
_symmetry.space_group_name_H-M   'P 1'
#
loop_
_entity.id
_entity.type
_entity.pdbx_description
1 polymer ?
#
loop_
_entity_poly.entity_id
_entity_poly.type
_entity_poly.pdbx_seq_one_letter_code
_entity_poly.pdbx_strand_id
1 'polypeptide(L)'
;MKNLMRGLFCCMVILMGYSAHAGSWDQCKGCHDGAFAPDAKALKQKYKTVDDLIKAAKKSDEPLMNRYKQDEEFLRKAAKDIGLQ
;
A
#
# COMPACT_ATOMS: atom_id res chain seq x y z
N MET A 1 28.79 -19.93 45.95
CA MET A 1 29.50 -19.44 44.75
C MET A 1 28.45 -18.86 43.82
N LYS A 2 28.01 -17.60 43.99
CA LYS A 2 28.57 -16.35 43.45
C LYS A 2 29.02 -16.48 41.99
N ASN A 3 28.25 -15.81 41.12
CA ASN A 3 28.56 -15.35 39.75
C ASN A 3 28.37 -16.46 38.70
N LEU A 4 27.86 -16.25 37.49
CA LEU A 4 28.24 -15.17 36.58
C LEU A 4 27.45 -15.29 35.25
N MET A 5 27.03 -14.14 34.70
CA MET A 5 26.77 -13.84 33.27
C MET A 5 25.57 -14.53 32.57
N ARG A 6 24.51 -13.78 32.28
CA ARG A 6 24.35 -12.84 31.14
C ARG A 6 24.28 -13.53 29.78
N GLY A 7 23.09 -13.45 29.20
CA GLY A 7 22.92 -13.01 27.82
C GLY A 7 23.02 -14.09 26.76
N LEU A 8 21.87 -14.67 26.40
CA LEU A 8 21.62 -15.02 25.00
C LEU A 8 20.11 -14.96 24.74
N PHE A 9 19.56 -13.75 24.75
CA PHE A 9 18.30 -13.47 24.09
C PHE A 9 18.59 -13.58 22.58
N CYS A 10 18.46 -14.79 22.05
CA CYS A 10 18.53 -15.06 20.62
C CYS A 10 17.30 -14.42 19.97
N CYS A 11 17.37 -13.10 19.75
CA CYS A 11 16.46 -12.35 18.91
C CYS A 11 16.67 -12.86 17.49
N MET A 12 15.98 -13.94 17.14
CA MET A 12 15.86 -14.42 15.78
C MET A 12 15.05 -13.37 15.02
N VAL A 13 15.76 -12.37 14.48
CA VAL A 13 15.22 -11.41 13.53
C VAL A 13 14.87 -12.23 12.30
N ILE A 14 13.59 -12.63 12.22
CA ILE A 14 13.01 -13.17 10.99
C ILE A 14 13.08 -12.02 10.00
N LEU A 15 14.14 -12.02 9.20
CA LEU A 15 14.23 -11.27 7.96
C LEU A 15 13.13 -11.85 7.05
N MET A 16 11.92 -11.32 7.20
CA MET A 16 10.88 -11.42 6.19
C MET A 16 11.48 -10.78 4.95
N GLY A 17 12.00 -11.62 4.07
CA GLY A 17 12.31 -11.25 2.69
C GLY A 17 11.01 -10.80 2.06
N TYR A 18 10.80 -9.49 2.06
CA TYR A 18 9.77 -8.87 1.23
C TYR A 18 10.23 -9.05 -0.20
N SER A 19 9.78 -10.13 -0.83
CA SER A 19 9.79 -10.24 -2.28
C SER A 19 9.04 -9.03 -2.81
N ALA A 20 9.79 -8.04 -3.30
CA ALA A 20 9.26 -6.86 -3.98
C ALA A 20 8.66 -7.32 -5.31
N HIS A 21 7.51 -8.00 -5.23
CA HIS A 21 6.61 -8.09 -6.35
C HIS A 21 6.26 -6.65 -6.70
N ALA A 22 6.48 -6.24 -7.95
CA ALA A 22 5.97 -4.96 -8.42
C ALA A 22 4.48 -4.93 -8.11
N GLY A 23 4.08 -4.08 -7.17
CA GLY A 23 2.72 -4.02 -6.67
C GLY A 23 1.80 -3.54 -7.78
N SER A 24 0.52 -3.86 -7.69
CA SER A 24 -0.51 -3.23 -8.53
C SER A 24 -0.46 -1.70 -8.40
N TRP A 25 -0.05 -1.17 -7.24
CA TRP A 25 0.19 0.26 -7.04
C TRP A 25 1.27 0.86 -7.96
N ASP A 26 2.25 0.08 -8.44
CA ASP A 26 3.31 0.61 -9.32
C ASP A 26 2.75 1.17 -10.62
N GLN A 27 1.63 0.62 -11.12
CA GLN A 27 0.93 1.15 -12.29
C GLN A 27 0.18 2.46 -12.00
N CYS A 28 -0.09 2.77 -10.73
CA CYS A 28 -0.75 4.01 -10.30
C CYS A 28 0.24 5.16 -10.10
N LYS A 29 1.49 4.87 -9.74
CA LYS A 29 2.54 5.86 -9.40
C LYS A 29 2.82 6.86 -10.51
N GLY A 30 2.63 6.48 -11.78
CA GLY A 30 2.88 7.37 -12.92
C GLY A 30 1.99 8.62 -12.96
N CYS A 31 0.83 8.59 -12.29
CA CYS A 31 -0.06 9.75 -12.15
C CYS A 31 -0.26 10.14 -10.68
N HIS A 32 -0.22 9.18 -9.76
CA HIS A 32 -0.34 9.41 -8.32
C HIS A 32 1.02 9.63 -7.66
N ASP A 33 1.68 10.73 -8.02
CA ASP A 33 3.01 11.13 -7.57
C ASP A 33 3.01 12.32 -6.60
N GLY A 34 1.84 12.90 -6.31
CA GLY A 34 1.67 14.07 -5.45
C GLY A 34 1.78 15.41 -6.18
N ALA A 35 2.23 15.42 -7.44
CA ALA A 35 2.28 16.60 -8.29
C ALA A 35 1.09 16.65 -9.27
N PHE A 36 0.80 15.52 -9.93
CA PHE A 36 -0.30 15.40 -10.87
C PHE A 36 -1.61 14.97 -10.19
N ALA A 37 -1.54 13.94 -9.36
CA ALA A 37 -2.66 13.45 -8.54
C ALA A 37 -2.18 13.09 -7.13
N PRO A 38 -3.08 12.94 -6.13
CA PRO A 38 -2.69 12.62 -4.77
C PRO A 38 -1.84 11.35 -4.69
N ASP A 39 -0.69 11.41 -4.04
CA ASP A 39 0.20 10.25 -3.87
C ASP A 39 -0.40 9.18 -2.92
N ALA A 40 0.30 8.06 -2.78
CA ALA A 40 -0.11 6.97 -1.90
C ALA A 40 -0.39 7.43 -0.45
N LYS A 41 0.44 8.35 0.06
CA LYS A 41 0.34 8.85 1.43
C LYS A 41 -0.92 9.69 1.60
N ALA A 42 -1.19 10.60 0.67
CA ALA A 42 -2.37 11.46 0.65
C ALA A 42 -3.64 10.63 0.48
N LEU A 43 -3.63 9.62 -0.40
CA LEU A 43 -4.76 8.69 -0.56
C LEU A 43 -5.06 7.92 0.72
N LYS A 44 -4.03 7.35 1.38
CA LYS A 44 -4.19 6.64 2.66
C LYS A 44 -4.62 7.55 3.82
N GLN A 45 -4.22 8.82 3.78
CA GLN A 45 -4.70 9.80 4.75
C GLN A 45 -6.18 10.13 4.52
N LYS A 46 -6.61 10.25 3.27
CA LYS A 46 -7.97 10.62 2.88
C LYS A 46 -8.97 9.46 3.03
N TYR A 47 -8.62 8.27 2.59
CA TYR A 47 -9.46 7.08 2.62
C TYR A 47 -8.91 6.10 3.64
N LYS A 48 -9.76 5.63 4.56
CA LYS A 48 -9.32 4.78 5.68
C LYS A 48 -9.43 3.29 5.38
N THR A 49 -10.32 2.93 4.45
CA THR A 49 -10.58 1.56 4.05
C THR A 49 -10.33 1.37 2.56
N VAL A 50 -10.09 0.12 2.17
CA VAL A 50 -9.99 -0.28 0.76
C VAL A 50 -11.29 0.08 0.01
N ASP A 51 -12.45 -0.19 0.60
CA ASP A 51 -13.74 0.02 -0.07
C ASP A 51 -14.03 1.52 -0.29
N ASP A 52 -13.63 2.40 0.64
CA ASP A 52 -13.76 3.85 0.47
C ASP A 52 -12.92 4.35 -0.71
N LEU A 53 -11.68 3.87 -0.84
CA LEU A 53 -10.82 4.23 -1.96
C LEU A 53 -11.39 3.71 -3.29
N ILE A 54 -11.83 2.46 -3.36
CA ILE A 54 -12.44 1.88 -4.58
C ILE A 54 -13.68 2.67 -4.99
N LYS A 55 -14.55 2.98 -4.03
CA LYS A 55 -15.77 3.77 -4.28
C LYS A 55 -15.43 5.15 -4.83
N ALA A 56 -14.39 5.81 -4.31
CA ALA A 56 -13.92 7.09 -4.82
C ALA A 56 -13.29 6.96 -6.22
N ALA A 57 -12.46 5.94 -6.45
CA ALA A 57 -11.84 5.69 -7.75
C ALA A 57 -12.89 5.47 -8.84
N LYS A 58 -13.90 4.64 -8.56
CA LYS A 58 -15.05 4.38 -9.46
C LYS A 58 -15.87 5.63 -9.77
N LYS A 59 -15.94 6.58 -8.85
CA LYS A 59 -16.66 7.85 -8.98
C LYS A 59 -15.83 9.00 -9.53
N SER A 60 -14.53 8.81 -9.73
CA SER A 60 -13.69 9.86 -10.31
C SER A 60 -14.26 10.26 -11.67
N ASP A 61 -14.24 11.55 -12.00
CA ASP A 61 -14.62 12.04 -13.33
C ASP A 61 -13.39 12.20 -14.24
N GLU A 62 -12.18 11.93 -13.73
CA GLU A 62 -10.94 12.08 -14.48
C GLU A 62 -10.87 11.07 -15.64
N PRO A 63 -10.70 11.51 -16.90
CA PRO A 63 -10.67 10.64 -18.06
C PRO A 63 -9.57 9.58 -17.99
N LEU A 64 -8.41 9.93 -17.41
CA LEU A 64 -7.27 9.02 -17.26
C LEU A 64 -7.56 7.85 -16.31
N MET A 65 -8.51 8.02 -15.38
CA MET A 65 -8.92 6.95 -14.47
C MET A 65 -9.85 5.92 -15.12
N ASN A 66 -10.46 6.21 -16.28
CA ASN A 66 -11.49 5.36 -16.89
C ASN A 66 -11.06 3.91 -17.11
N ARG A 67 -9.78 3.68 -17.46
CA ARG A 67 -9.23 2.33 -17.66
C ARG A 67 -9.31 1.46 -16.40
N TYR A 68 -9.20 2.06 -15.21
CA TYR A 68 -9.10 1.33 -13.96
C TYR A 68 -10.44 1.18 -13.23
N LYS A 69 -11.44 2.04 -13.53
CA LYS A 69 -12.74 2.06 -12.82
C LYS A 69 -13.51 0.73 -12.88
N GLN A 70 -13.35 -0.02 -13.96
CA GLN A 70 -14.07 -1.29 -14.16
C GLN A 70 -13.33 -2.49 -13.56
N ASP A 71 -12.05 -2.36 -13.25
CA ASP A 71 -11.23 -3.45 -12.69
C ASP A 71 -11.15 -3.33 -11.16
N GLU A 72 -12.22 -3.77 -10.49
CA GLU A 72 -12.31 -3.70 -9.03
C GLU A 72 -11.26 -4.55 -8.33
N GLU A 73 -10.88 -5.70 -8.90
CA GLU A 73 -9.83 -6.55 -8.35
C GLU A 73 -8.48 -5.83 -8.37
N PHE A 74 -8.14 -5.19 -9.48
CA PHE A 74 -6.94 -4.36 -9.58
C PHE A 74 -6.95 -3.22 -8.56
N LEU A 75 -8.06 -2.46 -8.47
CA LEU A 75 -8.19 -1.36 -7.51
C LEU A 75 -8.02 -1.85 -6.07
N ARG A 76 -8.57 -3.02 -5.74
CA ARG A 76 -8.42 -3.65 -4.42
C ARG A 76 -6.98 -4.04 -4.14
N LYS A 77 -6.25 -4.60 -5.10
CA LYS A 77 -4.82 -4.93 -4.95
C LYS A 77 -3.99 -3.67 -4.76
N ALA A 78 -4.18 -2.66 -5.61
CA ALA A 78 -3.47 -1.38 -5.51
C ALA A 78 -3.74 -0.66 -4.18
N ALA A 79 -4.98 -0.71 -3.67
CA ALA A 79 -5.34 -0.17 -2.36
C ALA A 79 -4.61 -0.88 -1.21
N LYS A 80 -4.52 -2.22 -1.27
CA LYS A 80 -3.81 -3.01 -0.27
C LYS A 80 -2.30 -2.77 -0.30
N ASP A 81 -1.71 -2.58 -1.48
CA ASP A 81 -0.29 -2.29 -1.64
C ASP A 81 0.14 -0.99 -0.94
N ILE A 82 -0.75 0.02 -0.89
CA ILE A 82 -0.50 1.26 -0.14
C ILE A 82 -0.86 1.16 1.35
N GLY A 83 -1.24 -0.04 1.81
CA GLY A 83 -1.49 -0.35 3.21
C GLY A 83 -2.83 0.12 3.74
N LEU A 84 -3.88 0.09 2.91
CA LEU A 84 -5.29 0.19 3.33
C LEU A 84 -5.81 -1.18 3.77
N GLN A 85 -6.73 -1.17 4.74
CA GLN A 85 -7.39 -2.36 5.28
C GLN A 85 -8.75 -2.60 4.61
#